data_AF-A0A8T6UEL3-F1
#
_entry.id   AF-A0A8T6UEL3-F1
#
_cell.length_a   1.000
_cell.length_b   1.000
_cell.length_c   1.000
_cell.angle_alpha   90.00
_cell.angle_beta   90.00
_cell.angle_gamma   90.00
#
_symmetry.space_group_name_H-M   'P 1'
#
loop_
_entity.id
_entity.type
_entity.pdbx_description
1 polymer ?
#
loop_
_entity_poly.entity_id
_entity_poly.type
_entity_poly.pdbx_seq_one_letter_code
_entity_poly.pdbx_strand_id
1 'polypeptide(L)'
;MSAKPTVLKLGGSVITDKEKKLTPNLPAIERLTKEISRANVSPLVLVHGGGSFGHPVAEQYGLNEGYRDSSQVMGFSITHQAMTKLNKLIVGSLINHNIPAVEVQPSSCVVTKAGRIQTMEDRPLRKMLEMGFVPVLYGDVVLDSETGFAILSGDQIVSSLAMNLDARRIVVGVDVDGLFT
;
A
#
# COMPACT_ATOMS: atom_id res chain seq x y z
N MET A 1 -3.01 -26.04 10.65
CA MET A 1 -2.83 -24.59 10.84
C MET A 1 -2.45 -24.00 9.50
N SER A 2 -3.13 -22.96 9.03
CA SER A 2 -2.72 -22.27 7.79
C SER A 2 -1.34 -21.65 7.97
N ALA A 3 -0.50 -21.65 6.93
CA ALA A 3 0.84 -21.09 7.02
C ALA A 3 0.76 -19.58 7.30
N LYS A 4 1.56 -19.09 8.26
CA LYS A 4 1.62 -17.67 8.61
C LYS A 4 2.27 -16.87 7.47
N PRO A 5 1.66 -15.78 6.99
CA PRO A 5 2.18 -15.03 5.85
C PRO A 5 3.44 -14.23 6.20
N THR A 6 4.21 -13.88 5.17
CA THR A 6 5.16 -12.76 5.23
C THR A 6 4.47 -11.50 4.72
N VAL A 7 4.66 -10.38 5.42
CA VAL A 7 4.22 -9.05 4.94
C VAL A 7 5.46 -8.30 4.44
N LEU A 8 5.48 -7.97 3.15
CA LEU A 8 6.57 -7.22 2.52
C LEU A 8 6.08 -5.84 2.11
N LYS A 9 6.74 -4.80 2.60
CA LYS A 9 6.51 -3.42 2.18
C LYS A 9 7.57 -2.94 1.20
N LEU A 10 7.12 -2.35 0.09
CA LEU A 10 7.95 -1.58 -0.84
C LEU A 10 7.78 -0.09 -0.55
N GLY A 11 8.85 0.56 -0.08
CA GLY A 11 8.87 1.98 0.21
C GLY A 11 8.56 2.82 -1.03
N GLY A 12 7.72 3.84 -0.86
CA GLY A 12 7.39 4.79 -1.95
C GLY A 12 8.64 5.47 -2.52
N SER A 13 9.63 5.70 -1.68
CA SER A 13 10.95 6.24 -2.05
C SER A 13 11.75 5.36 -3.01
N VAL A 14 11.54 4.05 -2.96
CA VAL A 14 12.28 3.08 -3.78
C VAL A 14 11.59 2.92 -5.14
N ILE A 15 10.26 2.88 -5.15
CA ILE A 15 9.45 2.58 -6.33
C ILE A 15 9.01 3.83 -7.11
N THR A 16 9.33 5.02 -6.63
CA THR A 16 9.04 6.31 -7.31
C THR A 16 10.25 7.24 -7.26
N ASP A 17 10.29 8.21 -8.16
CA ASP A 17 11.22 9.34 -8.09
C ASP A 17 10.62 10.43 -7.19
N LYS A 18 11.28 10.75 -6.06
CA LYS A 18 10.80 11.77 -5.11
C LYS A 18 10.87 13.19 -5.67
N GLU A 19 11.77 13.45 -6.59
CA GLU A 19 12.01 14.78 -7.14
C GLU A 19 10.95 15.18 -8.18
N LYS A 20 10.22 14.20 -8.72
CA LYS A 20 9.24 14.39 -9.80
C LYS A 20 7.89 13.78 -9.44
N LYS A 21 6.86 14.64 -9.36
CA LYS A 21 5.47 14.20 -9.12
C LYS A 21 5.05 13.15 -10.16
N LEU A 22 4.27 12.15 -9.71
CA LEU A 22 3.68 11.11 -10.56
C LEU A 22 4.70 10.33 -11.41
N THR A 23 5.93 10.15 -10.91
CA THR A 23 7.01 9.51 -11.67
C THR A 23 7.40 8.18 -11.04
N PRO A 24 7.10 7.03 -11.69
CA PRO A 24 7.47 5.73 -11.17
C PRO A 24 8.95 5.42 -11.47
N ASN A 25 9.60 4.72 -10.55
CA ASN A 25 10.93 4.15 -10.78
C ASN A 25 10.77 2.77 -11.41
N LEU A 26 10.46 2.74 -12.72
CA LEU A 26 10.22 1.48 -13.46
C LEU A 26 11.39 0.48 -13.35
N PRO A 27 12.67 0.90 -13.45
CA PRO A 27 13.78 -0.03 -13.24
C PRO A 27 13.80 -0.67 -11.84
N ALA A 28 13.49 0.09 -10.79
CA ALA A 28 13.40 -0.46 -9.44
C ALA A 28 12.21 -1.39 -9.27
N ILE A 29 11.02 -1.02 -9.79
CA ILE A 29 9.84 -1.88 -9.75
C ILE A 29 10.14 -3.23 -10.42
N GLU A 30 10.66 -3.22 -11.65
CA GLU A 30 10.98 -4.44 -12.41
C GLU A 30 12.03 -5.31 -11.70
N ARG A 31 13.08 -4.69 -11.15
CA ARG A 31 14.09 -5.42 -10.39
C ARG A 31 13.47 -6.09 -9.15
N LEU A 32 12.67 -5.35 -8.38
CA LEU A 32 12.08 -5.83 -7.13
C LEU A 32 11.08 -6.96 -7.38
N THR A 33 10.19 -6.83 -8.36
CA THR A 33 9.20 -7.88 -8.69
C THR A 33 9.88 -9.15 -9.20
N LYS A 34 10.97 -9.05 -9.95
CA LYS A 34 11.83 -10.19 -10.33
C LYS A 34 12.50 -10.85 -9.12
N GLU A 35 13.00 -10.08 -8.17
CA GLU A 35 13.58 -10.60 -6.92
C GLU A 35 12.53 -11.30 -6.06
N ILE A 36 11.32 -10.75 -5.94
CA ILE A 36 10.18 -11.37 -5.25
C ILE A 36 9.81 -12.70 -5.89
N SER A 37 9.72 -12.75 -7.23
CA SER A 37 9.42 -13.99 -7.97
C SER A 37 10.47 -15.07 -7.70
N ARG A 38 11.77 -14.71 -7.73
CA ARG A 38 12.87 -15.64 -7.43
C ARG A 38 12.87 -16.13 -5.99
N ALA A 39 12.50 -15.27 -5.03
CA ALA A 39 12.44 -15.64 -3.62
C ALA A 39 11.32 -16.66 -3.34
N ASN A 40 10.27 -16.68 -4.17
CA ASN A 40 9.16 -17.63 -4.13
C ASN A 40 8.57 -17.83 -2.72
N VAL A 41 8.38 -16.72 -2.00
CA VAL A 41 7.84 -16.73 -0.63
C VAL A 41 6.32 -16.89 -0.69
N SER A 42 5.78 -17.86 0.05
CA SER A 42 4.35 -18.07 0.19
C SER A 42 4.02 -18.59 1.61
N PRO A 43 2.93 -18.10 2.25
CA PRO A 43 2.04 -17.04 1.78
C PRO A 43 2.68 -15.64 1.89
N LEU A 44 2.34 -14.73 0.98
CA LEU A 44 2.90 -13.37 0.89
C LEU A 44 1.77 -12.34 0.75
N VAL A 45 1.90 -11.24 1.50
CA VAL A 45 1.11 -10.02 1.31
C VAL A 45 2.07 -8.88 0.99
N LEU A 46 1.77 -8.11 -0.05
CA LEU A 46 2.56 -6.95 -0.46
C LEU A 46 1.84 -5.66 -0.04
N VAL A 47 2.62 -4.70 0.43
CA VAL A 47 2.17 -3.33 0.69
C VAL A 47 3.12 -2.38 -0.02
N HIS A 48 2.64 -1.31 -0.64
CA HIS A 48 3.53 -0.28 -1.17
C HIS A 48 3.20 1.14 -0.69
N GLY A 49 4.21 1.99 -0.58
CA GLY A 49 4.02 3.41 -0.28
C GLY A 49 3.51 4.19 -1.50
N GLY A 50 3.03 5.41 -1.27
CA GLY A 50 2.55 6.28 -2.35
C GLY A 50 3.63 7.09 -3.07
N GLY A 51 4.79 7.30 -2.43
CA GLY A 51 5.89 8.03 -3.05
C GLY A 51 5.45 9.37 -3.66
N SER A 52 5.91 9.67 -4.88
CA SER A 52 5.53 10.86 -5.63
C SER A 52 4.12 10.85 -6.24
N PHE A 53 3.37 9.75 -6.08
CA PHE A 53 1.95 9.65 -6.48
C PHE A 53 0.99 10.04 -5.37
N GLY A 54 1.34 9.75 -4.12
CA GLY A 54 0.50 10.05 -2.95
C GLY A 54 0.76 11.44 -2.37
N HIS A 55 1.91 11.60 -1.70
CA HIS A 55 2.19 12.79 -0.87
C HIS A 55 1.99 14.12 -1.59
N PRO A 56 2.56 14.36 -2.79
CA PRO A 56 2.48 15.67 -3.42
C PRO A 56 1.09 16.01 -3.97
N VAL A 57 0.22 15.00 -4.14
CA VAL A 57 -1.17 15.16 -4.59
C VAL A 57 -2.07 15.40 -3.38
N ALA A 58 -1.92 14.60 -2.32
CA ALA A 58 -2.66 14.77 -1.08
C ALA A 58 -2.42 16.14 -0.43
N GLU A 59 -1.18 16.61 -0.44
CA GLU A 59 -0.77 17.91 0.12
C GLU A 59 -1.39 19.08 -0.65
N GLN A 60 -1.51 18.98 -1.99
CA GLN A 60 -2.14 20.02 -2.82
C GLN A 60 -3.59 20.31 -2.41
N TYR A 61 -4.28 19.33 -1.82
CA TYR A 61 -5.66 19.46 -1.37
C TYR A 61 -5.80 19.46 0.18
N GLY A 62 -4.69 19.53 0.92
CA GLY A 62 -4.70 19.54 2.39
C GLY A 62 -5.35 18.30 3.03
N LEU A 63 -5.29 17.13 2.37
CA LEU A 63 -6.02 15.93 2.82
C LEU A 63 -5.45 15.32 4.11
N ASN A 64 -4.19 15.65 4.44
CA ASN A 64 -3.55 15.27 5.70
C ASN A 64 -4.18 15.94 6.93
N GLU A 65 -4.96 17.00 6.73
CA GLU A 65 -5.59 17.79 7.78
C GLU A 65 -7.06 17.40 8.00
N GLY A 66 -7.53 16.34 7.32
CA GLY A 66 -8.92 15.91 7.32
C GLY A 66 -9.82 16.73 6.38
N TYR A 67 -11.10 16.41 6.42
CA TYR A 67 -12.14 17.10 5.66
C TYR A 67 -12.50 18.43 6.33
N ARG A 68 -12.45 19.50 5.55
CA ARG A 68 -12.79 20.88 5.91
C ARG A 68 -13.96 21.38 5.08
N ASP A 69 -13.92 21.16 3.77
CA ASP A 69 -14.97 21.60 2.86
C ASP A 69 -15.04 20.75 1.58
N SER A 70 -16.11 20.95 0.81
CA SER A 70 -16.44 20.15 -0.37
C SER A 70 -15.41 20.21 -1.50
N SER A 71 -14.53 21.22 -1.55
CA SER A 71 -13.47 21.30 -2.57
C SER A 71 -12.47 20.14 -2.46
N GLN A 72 -12.30 19.58 -1.26
CA GLN A 72 -11.38 18.47 -0.99
C GLN A 72 -11.90 17.12 -1.49
N VAL A 73 -13.21 16.96 -1.73
CA VAL A 73 -13.79 15.70 -2.23
C VAL A 73 -13.20 15.32 -3.59
N MET A 74 -12.95 16.32 -4.45
CA MET A 74 -12.25 16.09 -5.71
C MET A 74 -10.78 15.74 -5.47
N GLY A 75 -10.13 16.39 -4.51
CA GLY A 75 -8.76 16.08 -4.09
C GLY A 75 -8.58 14.64 -3.62
N PHE A 76 -9.53 14.13 -2.82
CA PHE A 76 -9.59 12.73 -2.43
C PHE A 76 -9.62 11.82 -3.66
N SER A 77 -10.55 12.09 -4.59
CA SER A 77 -10.72 11.29 -5.81
C SER A 77 -9.46 11.28 -6.69
N ILE A 78 -8.82 12.44 -6.87
CA ILE A 78 -7.59 12.59 -7.67
C ILE A 78 -6.40 11.88 -7.00
N THR A 79 -6.26 12.01 -5.67
CA THR A 79 -5.21 11.34 -4.90
C THR A 79 -5.35 9.83 -4.98
N HIS A 80 -6.57 9.32 -4.77
CA HIS A 80 -6.87 7.90 -4.91
C HIS A 80 -6.59 7.40 -6.33
N GLN A 81 -6.96 8.17 -7.37
CA GLN A 81 -6.66 7.81 -8.75
C GLN A 81 -5.15 7.78 -9.04
N ALA A 82 -4.35 8.66 -8.43
CA ALA A 82 -2.90 8.61 -8.54
C ALA A 82 -2.34 7.32 -7.90
N MET A 83 -2.85 6.94 -6.73
CA MET A 83 -2.45 5.71 -6.05
C MET A 83 -2.77 4.45 -6.85
N THR A 84 -3.98 4.36 -7.43
CA THR A 84 -4.37 3.22 -8.29
C THR A 84 -3.52 3.11 -9.55
N LYS A 85 -3.08 4.24 -10.13
CA LYS A 85 -2.13 4.24 -11.27
C LYS A 85 -0.79 3.62 -10.89
N LEU A 86 -0.23 3.97 -9.74
CA LEU A 86 1.01 3.36 -9.25
C LEU A 86 0.81 1.87 -8.96
N ASN A 87 -0.29 1.51 -8.28
CA ASN A 87 -0.61 0.12 -7.98
C ASN A 87 -0.71 -0.73 -9.25
N LYS A 88 -1.36 -0.22 -10.29
CA LYS A 88 -1.49 -0.93 -11.59
C LYS A 88 -0.13 -1.26 -12.21
N LEU A 89 0.86 -0.38 -12.12
CA LEU A 89 2.21 -0.64 -12.62
C LEU A 89 2.89 -1.77 -11.83
N ILE A 90 2.75 -1.77 -10.51
CA ILE A 90 3.35 -2.76 -9.62
C ILE A 90 2.69 -4.13 -9.81
N VAL A 91 1.35 -4.19 -9.76
CA VAL A 91 0.58 -5.42 -10.02
C VAL A 91 0.88 -5.97 -11.41
N GLY A 92 0.95 -5.10 -12.43
CA GLY A 92 1.32 -5.51 -13.78
C GLY A 92 2.71 -6.15 -13.85
N SER A 93 3.73 -5.56 -13.22
CA SER A 93 5.08 -6.13 -13.19
C SER A 93 5.15 -7.44 -12.38
N LEU A 94 4.41 -7.57 -11.27
CA LEU A 94 4.28 -8.84 -10.53
C LEU A 94 3.71 -9.95 -11.42
N ILE A 95 2.61 -9.67 -12.14
CA ILE A 95 1.98 -10.63 -13.06
C ILE A 95 2.94 -11.01 -14.20
N ASN A 96 3.68 -10.05 -14.76
CA ASN A 96 4.69 -10.32 -15.80
C ASN A 96 5.81 -11.26 -15.31
N HIS A 97 6.04 -11.35 -14.00
CA HIS A 97 6.95 -12.31 -13.38
C HIS A 97 6.24 -13.53 -12.77
N ASN A 98 5.06 -13.86 -13.28
CA ASN A 98 4.26 -15.03 -12.91
C ASN A 98 3.84 -15.06 -11.43
N ILE A 99 3.70 -13.90 -10.79
CA ILE A 99 3.14 -13.81 -9.44
C ILE A 99 1.62 -13.57 -9.57
N PRO A 100 0.77 -14.40 -8.92
CA PRO A 100 -0.69 -14.24 -8.96
C PRO A 100 -1.14 -13.07 -8.07
N ALA A 101 -0.72 -11.86 -8.43
CA ALA A 101 -0.96 -10.65 -7.67
C ALA A 101 -2.38 -10.11 -7.90
N VAL A 102 -3.05 -9.73 -6.82
CA VAL A 102 -4.40 -9.14 -6.85
C VAL A 102 -4.42 -7.88 -6.00
N GLU A 103 -4.96 -6.81 -6.55
CA GLU A 103 -5.16 -5.56 -5.83
C GLU A 103 -6.18 -5.73 -4.69
N VAL A 104 -5.86 -5.13 -3.54
CA VAL A 104 -6.82 -4.88 -2.45
C VAL A 104 -6.77 -3.39 -2.12
N GLN A 105 -7.80 -2.66 -2.57
CA GLN A 105 -7.92 -1.21 -2.39
C GLN A 105 -8.26 -0.86 -0.92
N PRO A 106 -7.37 -0.18 -0.16
CA PRO A 106 -7.63 0.12 1.25
C PRO A 106 -8.85 1.00 1.47
N SER A 107 -9.10 2.00 0.60
CA SER A 107 -10.28 2.88 0.69
C SER A 107 -11.62 2.16 0.55
N SER A 108 -11.63 0.89 0.09
CA SER A 108 -12.83 0.06 0.00
C SER A 108 -13.07 -0.84 1.21
N CYS A 109 -12.05 -1.06 2.04
CA CYS A 109 -12.09 -2.04 3.14
C CYS A 109 -11.59 -1.52 4.50
N VAL A 110 -11.11 -0.28 4.57
CA VAL A 110 -10.60 0.36 5.80
C VAL A 110 -11.40 1.61 6.14
N VAL A 111 -11.76 1.74 7.40
CA VAL A 111 -12.22 3.00 7.99
C VAL A 111 -11.26 3.39 9.11
N THR A 112 -10.87 4.65 9.14
CA THR A 112 -10.04 5.20 10.22
C THR A 112 -10.86 5.98 11.24
N LYS A 113 -10.27 6.22 12.40
CA LYS A 113 -10.74 7.18 13.39
C LYS A 113 -9.54 8.00 13.85
N ALA A 114 -9.62 9.32 13.68
CA ALA A 114 -8.51 10.23 13.98
C ALA A 114 -7.19 9.77 13.32
N GLY A 115 -7.26 9.32 12.06
CA GLY A 115 -6.12 8.89 11.25
C GLY A 115 -5.54 7.52 11.57
N ARG A 116 -6.14 6.76 12.50
CA ARG A 116 -5.75 5.39 12.85
C ARG A 116 -6.77 4.38 12.34
N ILE A 117 -6.32 3.21 11.89
CA ILE A 117 -7.23 2.12 11.46
C ILE A 117 -8.17 1.78 12.62
N GLN A 118 -9.47 1.98 12.40
CA GLN A 118 -10.53 1.57 13.32
C GLN A 118 -11.08 0.20 12.93
N THR A 119 -11.32 0.00 11.63
CA THR A 119 -11.78 -1.27 11.07
C THR A 119 -11.05 -1.58 9.77
N MET A 120 -10.81 -2.86 9.52
CA MET A 120 -10.27 -3.40 8.27
C MET A 120 -10.99 -4.72 7.97
N GLU A 121 -11.74 -4.77 6.88
CA GLU A 121 -12.38 -6.02 6.41
C GLU A 121 -11.35 -6.88 5.69
N ASP A 122 -10.89 -7.95 6.34
CA ASP A 122 -9.81 -8.82 5.84
C ASP A 122 -10.28 -10.21 5.41
N ARG A 123 -11.57 -10.54 5.48
CA ARG A 123 -12.07 -11.87 5.05
C ARG A 123 -11.75 -12.17 3.58
N PRO A 124 -11.92 -11.23 2.63
CA PRO A 124 -11.51 -11.47 1.24
C PRO A 124 -10.01 -11.71 1.11
N LEU A 125 -9.19 -10.95 1.86
CA LEU A 125 -7.74 -11.07 1.86
C LEU A 125 -7.30 -12.45 2.37
N ARG A 126 -7.91 -12.95 3.47
CA ARG A 126 -7.65 -14.31 3.97
C ARG A 126 -8.01 -15.36 2.93
N LYS A 127 -9.14 -15.21 2.24
CA LYS A 127 -9.54 -16.14 1.19
C LYS A 127 -8.57 -16.13 0.00
N MET A 128 -8.08 -14.96 -0.38
CA MET A 128 -7.05 -14.82 -1.41
C MET A 128 -5.78 -15.59 -1.03
N LEU A 129 -5.30 -15.44 0.21
CA LEU A 129 -4.13 -16.16 0.70
C LEU A 129 -4.33 -17.68 0.72
N GLU A 130 -5.50 -18.16 1.14
CA GLU A 130 -5.84 -19.59 1.10
C GLU A 130 -5.81 -20.18 -0.32
N MET A 131 -6.17 -19.36 -1.32
CA MET A 131 -6.19 -19.74 -2.73
C MET A 131 -4.83 -19.57 -3.43
N GLY A 132 -3.81 -19.06 -2.72
CA GLY A 132 -2.46 -18.85 -3.25
C GLY A 132 -2.27 -17.56 -4.03
N PHE A 133 -3.19 -16.60 -3.96
CA PHE A 133 -2.97 -15.25 -4.48
C PHE A 133 -1.98 -14.48 -3.60
N VAL A 134 -1.38 -13.44 -4.17
CA VAL A 134 -0.58 -12.44 -3.45
C VAL A 134 -1.37 -11.13 -3.40
N PRO A 135 -2.07 -10.81 -2.29
CA PRO A 135 -2.76 -9.54 -2.13
C PRO A 135 -1.76 -8.38 -2.12
N VAL A 136 -2.08 -7.31 -2.85
CA VAL A 136 -1.28 -6.09 -2.96
C VAL A 136 -2.11 -4.91 -2.46
N LEU A 137 -1.69 -4.34 -1.33
CA LEU A 137 -2.27 -3.13 -0.74
C LEU A 137 -1.30 -1.96 -0.92
N TYR A 138 -1.77 -0.74 -0.67
CA TYR A 138 -0.97 0.47 -0.82
C TYR A 138 -1.40 1.56 0.15
N GLY A 139 -0.54 2.54 0.41
CA GLY A 139 -0.98 3.74 1.11
C GLY A 139 -2.04 4.48 0.30
N ASP A 140 -3.10 4.97 0.92
CA ASP A 140 -4.25 5.57 0.21
C ASP A 140 -4.92 6.66 1.05
N VAL A 141 -5.78 7.46 0.43
CA VAL A 141 -6.76 8.28 1.15
C VAL A 141 -7.95 7.39 1.53
N VAL A 142 -8.42 7.46 2.77
CA VAL A 142 -9.53 6.64 3.27
C VAL A 142 -10.55 7.48 4.05
N LEU A 143 -11.75 6.94 4.25
CA LEU A 143 -12.76 7.59 5.08
C LEU A 143 -12.36 7.48 6.56
N ASP A 144 -12.55 8.58 7.28
CA ASP A 144 -12.32 8.70 8.71
C ASP A 144 -13.62 9.07 9.43
N SER A 145 -13.94 8.34 10.48
CA SER A 145 -15.17 8.53 11.27
C SER A 145 -15.18 9.79 12.13
N GLU A 146 -14.04 10.45 12.32
CA GLU A 146 -13.89 11.66 13.14
C GLU A 146 -13.49 12.87 12.30
N THR A 147 -12.54 12.70 11.38
CA THR A 147 -12.01 13.79 10.54
C THR A 147 -12.57 13.80 9.12
N GLY A 148 -13.54 12.93 8.80
CA GLY A 148 -14.12 12.76 7.47
C GLY A 148 -13.23 11.95 6.53
N PHE A 149 -11.98 12.37 6.31
CA PHE A 149 -10.95 11.65 5.56
C PHE A 149 -9.63 11.58 6.34
N ALA A 150 -8.76 10.64 5.98
CA ALA A 150 -7.39 10.57 6.46
C ALA A 150 -6.44 9.95 5.42
N ILE A 151 -5.13 10.19 5.61
CA ILE A 151 -4.07 9.50 4.88
C ILE A 151 -3.70 8.21 5.61
N LEU A 152 -4.00 7.07 4.97
CA LEU A 152 -3.59 5.77 5.45
C LEU A 152 -2.21 5.41 4.89
N SER A 153 -1.20 5.42 5.74
CA SER A 153 0.17 5.07 5.32
C SER A 153 0.36 3.56 5.21
N GLY A 154 1.28 3.14 4.33
CA GLY A 154 1.66 1.74 4.20
C GLY A 154 2.20 1.13 5.50
N ASP A 155 2.77 1.93 6.41
CA ASP A 155 3.23 1.43 7.72
C ASP A 155 2.07 1.02 8.65
N GLN A 156 0.99 1.79 8.64
CA GLN A 156 -0.22 1.43 9.39
C GLN A 156 -0.82 0.13 8.85
N ILE A 157 -0.86 -0.01 7.51
CA ILE A 157 -1.35 -1.23 6.85
C ILE A 157 -0.48 -2.43 7.21
N VAL A 158 0.84 -2.32 7.12
CA VAL A 158 1.77 -3.40 7.49
C VAL A 158 1.55 -3.86 8.93
N SER A 159 1.45 -2.91 9.86
CA SER A 159 1.25 -3.20 11.29
C SER A 159 -0.08 -3.90 11.54
N SER A 160 -1.16 -3.41 10.92
CA SER A 160 -2.50 -4.00 11.02
C SER A 160 -2.54 -5.41 10.43
N LEU A 161 -2.01 -5.62 9.22
CA LEU A 161 -1.97 -6.93 8.59
C LEU A 161 -1.13 -7.93 9.37
N ALA A 162 -0.01 -7.49 9.94
CA ALA A 162 0.86 -8.36 10.72
C ALA A 162 0.15 -8.89 11.97
N MET A 163 -0.60 -8.04 12.67
CA MET A 163 -1.40 -8.43 13.84
C MET A 163 -2.60 -9.30 13.43
N ASN A 164 -3.38 -8.86 12.44
CA ASN A 164 -4.61 -9.55 12.04
C ASN A 164 -4.33 -10.94 11.46
N LEU A 165 -3.27 -11.08 10.67
CA LEU A 165 -2.93 -12.33 9.99
C LEU A 165 -1.94 -13.20 10.77
N ASP A 166 -1.52 -12.77 11.97
CA ASP A 166 -0.48 -13.43 12.76
C ASP A 166 0.77 -13.71 11.90
N ALA A 167 1.27 -12.65 11.27
CA ALA A 167 2.33 -12.77 10.27
C ALA A 167 3.62 -13.33 10.87
N ARG A 168 4.29 -14.19 10.11
CA ARG A 168 5.57 -14.80 10.51
C ARG A 168 6.72 -13.80 10.50
N ARG A 169 6.69 -12.88 9.54
CA ARG A 169 7.77 -11.94 9.26
C ARG A 169 7.22 -10.68 8.63
N ILE A 170 7.81 -9.56 9.01
CA ILE A 170 7.65 -8.27 8.34
C ILE A 170 8.99 -7.93 7.69
N VAL A 171 8.96 -7.51 6.43
CA VAL A 171 10.12 -6.97 5.71
C VAL A 171 9.72 -5.61 5.16
N VAL A 172 10.52 -4.57 5.41
CA VAL A 172 10.26 -3.21 4.94
C VAL A 172 11.44 -2.75 4.10
N GLY A 173 11.24 -2.68 2.78
CA GLY A 173 12.22 -2.14 1.84
C GLY A 173 12.15 -0.61 1.80
N VAL A 174 13.27 0.05 2.11
CA VAL A 174 13.44 1.51 2.10
C VAL A 174 14.68 1.89 1.29
N ASP A 175 14.87 3.19 1.06
CA ASP A 175 15.99 3.79 0.31
C ASP A 175 17.22 4.10 1.20
N VAL A 176 17.32 3.43 2.34
CA VAL A 176 18.42 3.54 3.31
C VAL A 176 18.78 2.16 3.85
N ASP A 177 19.98 1.99 4.39
CA ASP A 177 20.46 0.69 4.90
C ASP A 177 19.72 0.20 6.15
N GLY A 178 19.09 1.11 6.89
CA GLY A 178 18.34 0.79 8.10
C GLY A 178 18.11 2.02 8.97
N LEU A 179 17.90 1.78 10.26
CA LEU A 179 17.85 2.85 11.26
C LEU A 179 19.28 3.25 11.64
N PHE A 180 19.56 4.55 11.62
CA PHE A 180 20.81 5.14 12.10
C PHE A 180 20.63 5.58 13.55
N THR A 181 21.72 5.60 14.32
CA THR A 181 21.77 6.00 15.74
C THR A 181 22.70 7.17 15.95
#